data_AF-A0A937BVX3-F1
#
_entry.id   AF-A0A937BVX3-F1
#
_cell.length_a   1.000
_cell.length_b   1.000
_cell.length_c   1.000
_cell.angle_alpha   90.00
_cell.angle_beta   90.00
_cell.angle_gamma   90.00
#
_symmetry.space_group_name_H-M   'P 1'
#
loop_
_entity.id
_entity.type
_entity.pdbx_description
1 polymer ?
#
loop_
_entity_poly.entity_id
_entity_poly.type
_entity_poly.pdbx_seq_one_letter_code
_entity_poly.pdbx_strand_id
1 'polypeptide(L)'
;MPVLFQHFAEHRQEDPSITIFAFLKLHYKGSFAIDEDYKRDQELPFRTNETLVNNITACEFNFPLYVVVPHYPVNEKEYSILKENKIPVICIQDIFQPPRIAFS
;
A
#
# COMPACT_ATOMS: atom_id res chain seq x y z
N MET A 1 1.34 -24.64 9.32
CA MET A 1 1.85 -23.25 9.34
C MET A 1 2.09 -22.80 7.90
N PRO A 2 1.97 -21.51 7.55
CA PRO A 2 2.25 -21.03 6.19
C PRO A 2 3.67 -21.43 5.76
N VAL A 3 3.86 -21.83 4.49
CA VAL A 3 5.12 -22.36 3.92
C VAL A 3 6.32 -21.45 4.22
N LEU A 4 6.14 -20.12 4.14
CA LEU A 4 7.15 -19.13 4.49
C LEU A 4 7.74 -19.32 5.90
N PHE A 5 6.89 -19.56 6.90
CA PHE A 5 7.34 -19.74 8.29
C PHE A 5 7.99 -21.09 8.52
N GLN A 6 7.57 -22.13 7.79
CA GLN A 6 8.21 -23.44 7.86
C GLN A 6 9.63 -23.38 7.28
N HIS A 7 9.79 -22.74 6.12
CA HIS A 7 11.11 -22.57 5.51
C HIS A 7 12.03 -21.65 6.32
N PHE A 8 11.49 -20.61 6.95
CA PHE A 8 12.24 -19.81 7.92
C PHE A 8 12.68 -20.65 9.15
N ALA A 9 11.85 -21.57 9.62
CA ALA A 9 12.20 -22.45 10.74
C ALA A 9 13.32 -23.44 10.37
N GLU A 10 13.37 -23.92 9.12
CA GLU A 10 14.47 -24.74 8.59
C GLU A 10 15.80 -23.94 8.64
N HIS A 11 15.82 -22.72 8.08
CA HIS A 11 16.99 -21.83 8.15
C HIS A 11 17.40 -21.49 9.59
N ARG A 12 16.45 -21.39 10.53
CA ARG A 12 16.72 -21.18 11.96
C ARG A 12 17.34 -22.40 12.65
N GLN A 13 17.10 -23.60 12.14
CA GLN A 13 17.73 -24.83 12.66
C GLN A 13 19.20 -24.91 12.22
N GLU A 14 19.49 -24.45 10.99
CA GLU A 14 20.84 -24.41 10.43
C GLU A 14 21.67 -23.23 10.97
N ASP A 15 21.07 -22.03 10.99
CA ASP A 15 21.63 -20.82 11.57
C ASP A 15 20.64 -20.19 12.57
N PRO A 16 20.80 -20.46 13.88
CA PRO A 16 19.95 -19.86 14.91
C PRO A 16 20.00 -18.33 14.96
N SER A 17 21.01 -17.69 14.35
CA SER A 17 21.18 -16.24 14.33
C SER A 17 20.40 -15.56 13.20
N ILE A 18 19.89 -16.32 12.22
CA ILE A 18 19.16 -15.74 11.09
C ILE A 18 17.89 -15.02 11.57
N THR A 19 17.77 -13.76 11.16
CA THR A 19 16.57 -12.97 11.41
C THR A 19 15.58 -13.16 10.27
N ILE A 20 14.29 -12.92 10.54
CA ILE A 20 13.27 -12.98 9.49
C ILE A 20 13.59 -12.01 8.33
N PHE A 21 14.14 -10.83 8.61
CA PHE A 21 14.54 -9.88 7.58
C PHE A 21 15.74 -10.36 6.76
N ALA A 22 16.71 -11.04 7.38
CA ALA A 22 17.84 -11.63 6.68
C ALA A 22 17.38 -12.75 5.73
N PHE A 23 16.49 -13.62 6.21
CA PHE A 23 15.84 -14.66 5.41
C PHE A 23 15.05 -14.07 4.22
N LEU A 24 14.21 -13.05 4.45
CA LEU A 24 13.47 -12.40 3.36
C LEU A 24 14.41 -11.75 2.35
N LYS A 25 15.51 -11.15 2.80
CA LYS A 25 16.51 -10.57 1.91
C LYS A 25 17.23 -11.64 1.10
N LEU A 26 17.53 -12.80 1.68
CA LEU A 26 18.17 -13.91 0.98
C LEU A 26 17.30 -14.40 -0.20
N HIS A 27 16.00 -14.54 0.05
CA HIS A 27 15.07 -15.18 -0.90
C HIS A 27 14.35 -14.24 -1.87
N TYR A 28 14.23 -12.95 -1.54
CA TYR A 28 13.47 -11.97 -2.33
C TYR A 28 14.32 -10.82 -2.88
N LYS A 29 15.64 -10.76 -2.59
CA LYS A 29 16.51 -9.70 -3.12
C LYS A 29 17.41 -10.23 -4.24
N GLY A 30 17.15 -9.79 -5.47
CA GLY A 30 18.05 -10.00 -6.61
C GLY A 30 17.59 -11.13 -7.54
N SER A 31 18.55 -11.75 -8.22
CA SER A 31 18.30 -12.88 -9.13
C SER A 31 18.21 -14.19 -8.36
N PHE A 32 17.24 -15.04 -8.73
CA PHE A 32 17.11 -16.38 -8.18
C PHE A 32 18.33 -17.23 -8.53
N ALA A 33 19.07 -17.69 -7.51
CA ALA A 33 20.13 -18.66 -7.67
C ALA A 33 19.54 -20.07 -7.78
N ILE A 34 20.15 -20.93 -8.61
CA ILE A 34 19.85 -22.37 -8.60
C ILE A 34 20.87 -23.01 -7.67
N ASP A 35 20.47 -23.24 -6.44
CA ASP A 35 21.25 -23.88 -5.38
C ASP A 35 20.46 -25.04 -4.74
N GLU A 36 20.92 -25.52 -3.59
CA GLU A 36 20.31 -26.65 -2.87
C GLU A 36 18.87 -26.35 -2.41
N ASP A 37 18.58 -25.08 -2.10
CA ASP A 37 17.27 -24.60 -1.67
C ASP A 37 16.32 -24.32 -2.84
N TYR A 38 16.83 -24.31 -4.08
CA TYR A 38 16.07 -23.90 -5.26
C TYR A 38 14.68 -24.53 -5.38
N LYS A 39 14.53 -25.82 -5.07
CA LYS A 39 13.21 -26.48 -5.10
C LYS A 39 12.29 -25.97 -3.98
N ARG A 40 12.82 -25.80 -2.78
CA ARG A 40 12.09 -25.37 -1.59
C ARG A 40 11.61 -23.93 -1.76
N ASP A 41 12.48 -23.10 -2.28
CA ASP A 41 12.18 -21.72 -2.58
C ASP A 41 11.00 -21.59 -3.57
N GLN A 42 10.75 -22.54 -4.49
CA GLN A 42 9.67 -22.44 -5.50
C GLN A 42 8.29 -22.46 -4.84
N GLU A 43 8.21 -22.94 -3.61
CA GLU A 43 7.00 -22.98 -2.80
C GLU A 43 6.78 -21.66 -2.03
N LEU A 44 7.75 -20.74 -2.04
CA LEU A 44 7.63 -19.47 -1.35
C LEU A 44 6.57 -18.58 -2.02
N PRO A 45 5.74 -17.89 -1.22
CA PRO A 45 4.76 -16.96 -1.75
C PRO A 45 5.48 -15.83 -2.51
N PHE A 46 4.90 -15.35 -3.62
CA PHE A 46 5.44 -14.25 -4.42
C PHE A 46 6.81 -14.50 -5.09
N ARG A 47 7.27 -15.77 -5.19
CA ARG A 47 8.53 -16.06 -5.90
C ARG A 47 8.44 -15.78 -7.41
N THR A 48 7.30 -16.07 -8.02
CA THR A 48 7.03 -15.71 -9.42
C THR A 48 6.04 -14.54 -9.49
N ASN A 49 6.19 -13.71 -10.52
CA ASN A 49 5.32 -12.54 -10.75
C ASN A 49 3.88 -12.91 -11.16
N GLU A 50 3.49 -14.18 -11.08
CA GLU A 50 2.24 -14.67 -11.67
C GLU A 50 1.03 -14.64 -10.71
N THR A 51 1.21 -14.26 -9.45
CA THR A 51 0.08 -14.21 -8.50
C THR A 51 -0.44 -12.80 -8.30
N LEU A 52 -1.38 -12.41 -9.17
CA LEU A 52 -2.37 -11.37 -8.89
C LEU A 52 -2.96 -11.57 -7.48
N VAL A 53 -2.61 -10.69 -6.55
CA VAL A 53 -3.42 -10.00 -5.50
C VAL A 53 -4.48 -10.80 -4.69
N ASN A 54 -4.55 -12.13 -4.75
CA ASN A 54 -5.69 -12.89 -4.21
C ASN A 54 -5.43 -13.65 -2.91
N ASN A 55 -4.37 -13.33 -2.16
CA ASN A 55 -4.18 -13.85 -0.80
C ASN A 55 -4.46 -12.78 0.26
N ILE A 56 -5.56 -12.04 0.12
CA ILE A 56 -6.15 -11.36 1.27
C ILE A 56 -6.98 -12.43 1.99
N THR A 57 -6.37 -13.15 2.92
CA THR A 57 -7.15 -13.87 3.93
C THR A 57 -7.79 -12.80 4.80
N ALA A 58 -9.04 -12.46 4.52
CA ALA A 58 -9.84 -11.66 5.44
C ALA A 58 -9.91 -12.42 6.76
N CYS A 59 -9.25 -11.91 7.79
CA CYS A 59 -9.49 -12.38 9.14
C CYS A 59 -10.90 -11.88 9.51
N GLU A 60 -11.85 -12.82 9.65
CA GLU A 60 -13.17 -12.51 10.18
C GLU A 60 -13.04 -12.13 11.66
N PHE A 61 -12.79 -10.85 11.89
CA PHE A 61 -12.85 -10.28 13.21
C PHE A 61 -14.31 -9.95 13.55
N ASN A 62 -14.97 -10.86 14.28
CA ASN A 62 -16.32 -10.66 14.81
C ASN A 62 -16.35 -9.71 16.03
N PHE A 63 -15.71 -8.54 15.96
CA PHE A 63 -15.90 -7.51 16.99
C PHE A 63 -16.95 -6.48 16.56
N PRO A 64 -17.88 -6.08 17.44
CA PRO A 64 -18.78 -4.98 17.12
C PRO A 64 -17.98 -3.68 17.03
N LEU A 65 -17.82 -3.16 15.81
CA LEU A 65 -17.12 -1.91 15.53
C LEU A 65 -18.10 -0.75 15.76
N TYR A 66 -18.03 -0.11 16.92
CA TYR A 66 -18.83 1.08 17.21
C TYR A 66 -18.10 2.32 16.70
N VAL A 67 -18.68 3.00 15.71
CA VAL A 67 -18.23 4.32 15.26
C VAL A 67 -18.88 5.37 16.15
N VAL A 68 -18.09 5.99 17.02
CA VAL A 68 -18.54 7.17 17.78
C VAL A 68 -18.46 8.37 16.84
N VAL A 69 -19.59 8.79 16.28
CA VAL A 69 -19.67 10.05 15.54
C VAL A 69 -19.81 11.18 16.57
N PRO A 70 -18.81 12.07 16.72
CA PRO A 70 -18.98 13.22 17.58
C PRO A 70 -20.09 14.10 17.00
N HIS A 71 -21.15 14.32 17.79
CA HIS A 71 -22.22 15.23 17.42
C HIS A 71 -21.67 16.66 17.55
N TYR A 72 -21.24 17.24 16.44
CA TYR A 72 -20.92 18.66 16.37
C TYR A 72 -22.21 19.46 16.20
N PRO A 73 -22.39 20.59 16.91
CA PRO A 73 -23.50 21.48 16.62
C PRO A 73 -23.35 21.95 15.17
N VAL A 74 -24.35 21.65 14.34
CA VAL A 74 -24.46 22.20 12.99
C VAL A 74 -24.69 23.69 13.16
N ASN A 75 -23.63 24.49 13.02
CA ASN A 75 -23.80 25.91 12.77
C ASN A 75 -24.29 26.02 11.33
N GLU A 76 -25.60 26.17 11.15
CA GLU A 76 -26.19 26.55 9.88
C GLU A 76 -25.68 27.95 9.51
N LYS A 77 -24.54 27.99 8.82
CA LYS A 77 -24.07 29.22 8.18
C LYS A 77 -24.86 29.37 6.89
N GLU A 78 -25.73 30.36 6.86
CA GLU A 78 -26.39 30.79 5.64
C GLU A 78 -25.34 31.46 4.74
N TYR A 79 -24.94 30.77 3.68
CA TYR A 79 -24.09 31.36 2.65
C TYR A 79 -24.99 31.93 1.56
N SER A 80 -24.79 33.20 1.22
CA SER A 80 -25.41 33.76 0.04
C SER A 80 -24.82 33.09 -1.20
N ILE A 81 -25.59 32.23 -1.85
CA ILE A 81 -25.28 31.75 -3.20
C ILE A 81 -25.32 32.97 -4.10
N LEU A 82 -24.16 33.40 -4.61
CA LEU A 82 -24.10 34.38 -5.69
C LEU A 82 -24.79 33.74 -6.90
N LYS A 83 -26.02 34.17 -7.20
CA LYS A 83 -26.67 33.83 -8.48
C LYS A 83 -25.75 34.32 -9.59
N GLU A 84 -25.28 33.40 -10.42
CA GLU A 84 -24.29 33.55 -11.49
C GLU A 84 -24.72 34.48 -12.64
N ASN A 85 -25.12 35.72 -12.35
CA ASN A 85 -25.37 36.71 -13.40
C ASN A 85 -24.25 37.76 -13.46
N LYS A 86 -23.28 37.71 -12.53
CA LYS A 86 -22.12 38.61 -12.47
C LYS A 86 -20.90 37.89 -11.90
N ILE A 87 -20.50 36.77 -12.49
CA ILE A 87 -19.12 36.32 -12.33
C ILE A 87 -18.28 37.33 -13.13
N PRO A 88 -17.44 38.19 -12.51
CA PRO A 88 -16.43 38.90 -13.29
C PRO A 88 -15.62 37.82 -13.96
N VAL A 89 -15.65 37.75 -15.29
CA VAL A 89 -15.11 36.65 -16.10
C VAL A 89 -13.76 36.22 -15.53
N ILE A 90 -13.78 35.22 -14.66
CA ILE A 90 -12.55 34.55 -14.26
C ILE A 90 -12.20 33.84 -15.54
N CYS A 91 -11.18 34.38 -16.20
CA CYS A 91 -10.57 33.82 -17.37
C CYS A 91 -10.06 32.43 -16.94
N ILE A 92 -10.90 31.40 -17.10
CA ILE A 92 -10.65 30.04 -16.58
C ILE A 92 -9.33 29.47 -17.14
N GLN A 93 -8.95 30.00 -18.30
CA GLN A 93 -7.70 29.76 -18.99
C GLN A 93 -6.44 30.31 -18.28
N ASP A 94 -6.56 31.11 -17.22
CA ASP A 94 -5.43 31.63 -16.41
C ASP A 94 -5.15 30.82 -15.13
N ILE A 95 -6.02 29.88 -14.76
CA ILE A 95 -5.92 29.16 -13.47
C ILE A 95 -4.84 28.06 -13.50
N PHE A 96 -4.64 27.42 -14.67
CA PHE A 96 -3.72 26.28 -14.81
C PHE A 96 -2.66 26.51 -15.90
N GLN A 97 -2.06 27.70 -15.93
CA GLN A 97 -0.95 27.97 -16.83
C GLN A 97 0.40 27.67 -16.15
N PRO A 98 1.35 27.02 -16.84
CA PRO A 98 2.71 26.87 -16.35
C PRO A 98 3.42 28.23 -16.24
N PRO A 99 4.51 28.33 -15.45
CA PRO A 99 5.28 29.57 -15.31
C PRO A 99 5.76 30.10 -16.66
N ARG A 100 5.40 31.34 -16.99
CA ARG A 100 5.91 32.01 -18.18
C ARG A 100 7.31 32.55 -17.88
N ILE A 101 8.33 31.87 -18.37
CA ILE A 101 9.71 32.35 -18.28
C ILE A 101 9.85 33.53 -19.24
N ALA A 102 10.04 34.74 -18.69
CA ALA A 102 10.42 35.90 -19.48
C ALA A 102 11.90 35.78 -19.83
N PHE A 103 12.22 35.55 -21.10
CA PHE A 103 13.59 35.74 -21.60
C PHE A 103 13.77 37.23 -21.92
N SER A 104 14.66 37.89 -21.18
CA SER A 104 15.17 39.23 -21.48
C SER A 104 16.37 39.16 -22.41
#